data_AF-A0A3D2V0X7-F1
#
_entry.id   AF-A0A3D2V0X7-F1
#
_cell.length_a   1.000
_cell.length_b   1.000
_cell.length_c   1.000
_cell.angle_alpha   90.00
_cell.angle_beta   90.00
_cell.angle_gamma   90.00
#
_symmetry.space_group_name_H-M   'P 1'
#
loop_
_entity.id
_entity.type
_entity.pdbx_description
1 polymer ?
#
loop_
_entity_poly.entity_id
_entity_poly.type
_entity_poly.pdbx_seq_one_letter_code
_entity_poly.pdbx_strand_id
1 'polypeptide(L)' 'TDFAGEFTMMMANRRLDASIETVFLMADEDYAHVSSTLIKQIASLSDDETLARFVPREIIADLRKQLREDEPSI' A
#
# COMPACT_ATOMS: atom_id res chain seq x y z
N THR A 1 6.20 2.56 -12.67
CA THR A 1 4.85 3.16 -12.62
C THR A 1 3.88 2.01 -12.50
N ASP A 2 2.99 2.08 -11.51
CA ASP A 2 2.05 1.00 -11.14
C ASP A 2 1.32 0.42 -12.37
N PHE A 3 0.72 1.31 -13.18
CA PHE A 3 -0.02 0.92 -14.38
C PHE A 3 0.78 0.11 -15.41
N ALA A 4 2.03 0.46 -15.72
CA ALA A 4 2.80 -0.26 -16.74
C ALA A 4 3.16 -1.69 -16.30
N GLY A 5 3.44 -1.86 -15.00
CA GLY A 5 3.68 -3.17 -14.39
C GLY A 5 2.41 -4.02 -14.38
N GLU A 6 1.32 -3.46 -13.87
CA GLU A 6 0.01 -4.13 -13.81
C GLU A 6 -0.55 -4.47 -15.20
N PHE A 7 -0.34 -3.60 -16.20
CA PHE A 7 -0.74 -3.88 -17.59
C PHE A 7 0.04 -5.06 -18.17
N THR A 8 1.35 -5.15 -17.89
CA THR A 8 2.17 -6.30 -18.31
C THR A 8 1.67 -7.58 -17.65
N MET A 9 1.31 -7.51 -16.37
CA MET A 9 0.75 -8.65 -15.62
C MET A 9 -0.63 -9.06 -16.15
N MET A 10 -1.52 -8.12 -16.46
CA MET A 10 -2.82 -8.40 -17.08
C MET A 10 -2.63 -9.21 -18.38
N MET A 11 -1.71 -8.80 -19.25
CA MET A 11 -1.43 -9.51 -20.50
C MET A 11 -0.92 -10.94 -20.26
N ALA A 12 -0.08 -11.13 -19.25
CA ALA A 12 0.40 -12.45 -18.86
C ALA A 12 -0.75 -13.33 -18.33
N ASN A 13 -1.58 -12.79 -17.43
CA ASN A 13 -2.72 -13.50 -16.84
C ASN A 13 -3.73 -13.94 -17.92
N ARG A 14 -4.05 -13.06 -18.88
CA ARG A 14 -4.92 -13.40 -20.01
C ARG A 14 -4.37 -14.55 -20.86
N ARG A 15 -3.05 -14.69 -20.96
CA ARG A 15 -2.43 -15.79 -21.70
C ARG A 15 -2.47 -17.12 -20.95
N LEU A 16 -2.48 -17.06 -19.61
CA LEU A 16 -2.57 -18.21 -18.71
C LEU A 16 -4.01 -18.72 -18.60
N ASP A 17 -4.98 -17.81 -18.43
CA ASP A 17 -6.40 -18.14 -18.34
C ASP A 17 -7.24 -17.00 -18.94
N ALA A 18 -7.92 -17.30 -20.05
CA ALA A 18 -8.75 -16.33 -20.77
C ALA A 18 -10.13 -16.11 -20.14
N SER A 19 -10.50 -16.87 -19.10
CA SER A 19 -11.75 -16.69 -18.36
C SER A 19 -11.66 -15.61 -17.27
N ILE A 20 -10.44 -15.19 -16.92
CA ILE A 20 -10.17 -14.18 -15.91
C ILE A 20 -9.96 -12.82 -16.58
N GLU A 21 -10.68 -11.81 -16.08
CA GLU A 21 -10.58 -10.42 -16.56
C GLU A 21 -10.03 -9.52 -15.44
N THR A 22 -9.15 -8.58 -15.80
CA THR A 22 -8.57 -7.59 -14.88
C THR A 22 -9.21 -6.24 -15.11
N VAL A 23 -9.75 -5.63 -14.05
CA VAL A 23 -10.36 -4.29 -14.09
C VAL A 23 -9.45 -3.32 -13.37
N PHE A 24 -9.15 -2.20 -14.01
CA PHE A 24 -8.36 -1.11 -13.43
C PHE A 24 -9.29 -0.07 -12.83
N LEU A 25 -9.01 0.33 -11.61
CA LEU A 25 -9.68 1.45 -10.93
C LEU A 25 -8.64 2.53 -10.68
N MET A 26 -8.99 3.77 -11.02
CA MET A 26 -8.16 4.91 -10.69
C MET A 26 -8.42 5.30 -9.24
N ALA A 27 -7.35 5.51 -8.47
CA ALA A 27 -7.46 6.11 -7.16
C ALA A 27 -8.03 7.53 -7.29
N ASP A 28 -8.83 7.93 -6.30
CA ASP A 28 -9.20 9.32 -6.12
C ASP A 28 -7.93 10.15 -5.84
N GLU A 29 -7.95 11.43 -6.21
CA GLU A 29 -6.79 12.33 -6.10
C GLU A 29 -6.29 12.42 -4.65
N ASP A 30 -7.21 12.39 -3.68
CA ASP A 30 -6.91 12.42 -2.25
C ASP A 30 -6.13 11.18 -1.78
N TYR A 31 -6.12 10.08 -2.55
CA TYR A 31 -5.44 8.83 -2.21
C TYR A 31 -4.35 8.42 -3.21
N ALA A 32 -4.17 9.14 -4.32
CA ALA A 32 -3.22 8.79 -5.37
C ALA A 32 -1.76 8.74 -4.91
N HIS A 33 -1.44 9.39 -3.79
CA HIS A 33 -0.11 9.44 -3.18
C HIS A 33 0.13 8.35 -2.13
N VAL A 34 -0.89 7.55 -1.80
CA VAL A 34 -0.83 6.57 -0.71
C VAL A 34 -0.13 5.29 -1.20
N SER A 35 0.91 4.87 -0.47
CA SER A 35 1.51 3.54 -0.63
C SER A 35 1.95 2.99 0.72
N SER A 36 1.93 1.67 0.89
CA SER A 36 2.36 1.02 2.14
C SER A 36 3.82 1.36 2.49
N THR A 37 4.70 1.48 1.49
CA THR A 37 6.10 1.89 1.69
C THR A 37 6.17 3.30 2.28
N LEU A 38 5.44 4.25 1.70
CA LEU A 38 5.41 5.63 2.19
C LEU A 38 4.77 5.72 3.58
N ILE A 39 3.66 5.02 3.81
CA ILE A 39 3.00 5.00 5.11
C ILE A 39 3.93 4.45 6.19
N LYS A 40 4.69 3.38 5.92
CA LYS A 40 5.66 2.83 6.88
C LYS A 40 6.78 3.83 7.20
N GLN A 41 7.24 4.60 6.22
CA GLN A 41 8.22 5.68 6.42
C GLN A 41 7.65 6.84 7.25
N ILE A 42 6.39 7.23 7.01
CA ILE A 42 5.71 8.27 7.80
C ILE A 42 5.50 7.78 9.23
N ALA A 43 5.08 6.52 9.39
CA ALA A 43 4.80 5.91 10.69
C ALA A 43 6.03 5.82 11.59
N SER A 44 7.25 5.77 11.06
CA SER A 44 8.47 5.83 11.90
C SER A 44 8.83 7.24 12.37
N LEU A 45 8.31 8.29 11.70
CA LEU A 45 8.70 9.69 11.93
C LEU A 45 7.61 10.56 12.57
N SER A 46 6.36 10.13 12.54
CA SER A 46 5.20 10.93 12.96
C SER A 46 4.54 10.40 14.23
N ASP A 47 3.64 11.19 14.82
CA ASP A 47 2.74 10.77 15.89
C ASP A 47 1.45 10.12 15.34
N ASP A 48 0.65 9.54 16.23
CA ASP A 48 -0.55 8.80 15.84
C ASP A 48 -1.66 9.70 15.27
N GLU A 49 -1.74 10.98 15.69
CA GLU A 49 -2.71 11.94 15.14
C GLU A 49 -2.37 12.36 13.71
N THR A 50 -1.08 12.52 13.39
CA THR A 50 -0.64 12.76 12.01
C THR A 50 -0.86 11.51 11.16
N LEU A 51 -0.54 10.33 11.69
CA LEU A 51 -0.70 9.06 10.99
C LEU A 51 -2.18 8.74 10.69
N ALA A 52 -3.10 9.12 11.57
CA ALA A 52 -4.55 8.97 11.40
C ALA A 52 -5.13 9.77 10.21
N ARG A 53 -4.34 10.64 9.56
CA ARG A 53 -4.72 11.32 8.31
C ARG A 53 -4.53 10.44 7.07
N PHE A 54 -3.69 9.40 7.17
CA PHE A 54 -3.31 8.53 6.06
C PHE A 54 -3.91 7.13 6.18
N VAL A 55 -4.25 6.70 7.39
CA VAL A 55 -4.79 5.37 7.66
C VAL A 55 -5.91 5.41 8.71
N PRO A 56 -6.83 4.42 8.72
CA PRO A 56 -7.81 4.28 9.78
C PRO A 56 -7.16 4.18 11.17
N ARG A 57 -7.77 4.79 12.18
CA ARG A 57 -7.22 4.83 13.55
C ARG A 57 -7.04 3.44 14.15
N GLU A 58 -7.93 2.52 13.77
CA GLU A 58 -7.99 1.15 14.24
C GLU A 58 -6.72 0.35 13.90
N ILE A 59 -6.02 0.70 12.82
CA ILE A 59 -4.83 -0.05 12.39
C ILE A 59 -3.51 0.52 12.93
N ILE A 60 -3.54 1.70 13.58
CA ILE A 60 -2.31 2.41 13.99
C ILE A 60 -1.52 1.58 15.02
N ALA A 61 -2.21 0.98 15.99
CA ALA A 61 -1.56 0.16 17.01
C ALA A 61 -0.85 -1.06 16.42
N ASP A 62 -1.50 -1.74 15.48
CA ASP A 62 -0.95 -2.92 14.79
C ASP A 62 0.23 -2.54 13.88
N LEU A 63 0.09 -1.45 13.12
CA LEU A 63 1.15 -0.91 12.27
C LEU A 63 2.40 -0.56 13.08
N ARG A 64 2.23 0.14 14.22
CA ARG A 64 3.32 0.48 15.15
C ARG A 64 3.98 -0.76 15.74
N LYS A 65 3.19 -1.78 16.08
CA LYS A 65 3.71 -3.04 16.61
C LYS A 65 4.60 -3.73 15.59
N GLN A 66 4.12 -3.87 14.35
CA GLN A 66 4.88 -4.51 13.28
C GLN A 66 6.20 -3.78 13.00
N LEU A 67 6.21 -2.43 12.98
CA LEU A 67 7.41 -1.64 12.73
C LEU A 67 8.51 -1.82 13.79
N ARG A 68 8.14 -2.10 15.05
CA ARG A 68 9.11 -2.37 16.13
C ARG A 68 9.69 -3.78 16.06
N GLU A 69 8.94 -4.74 15.53
CA GLU A 69 9.41 -6.11 15.33
C GLU A 69 10.37 -6.21 14.12
N ASP A 70 10.25 -5.30 13.15
CA ASP A 70 11.14 -5.18 12.00
C ASP A 70 12.48 -4.47 12.30
N GLU A 71 12.64 -3.82 13.47
CA GLU A 71 13.91 -3.22 13.89
C GLU A 71 14.88 -4.31 14.38
N PRO A 72 16.03 -4.55 13.71
CA PRO A 72 16.97 -5.56 14.17
C PRO A 72 17.49 -5.16 15.55
N SER A 73 17.32 -6.06 16.52
CA SER A 73 17.96 -5.96 17.83
C SER A 73 19.47 -5.87 17.62
N ILE A 74 20.03 -4.68 17.82
CA ILE A 74 21.49 -4.46 17.89
C ILE A 74 21.98 -4.91 19.27
#